data_AF-A0A194QHT8-F1
#
_entry.id   AF-A0A194QHT8-F1
#
_cell.length_a   1.000
_cell.length_b   1.000
_cell.length_c   1.000
_cell.angle_alpha   90.00
_cell.angle_beta   90.00
_cell.angle_gamma   90.00
#
_symmetry.space_group_name_H-M   'P 1'
#
loop_
_entity.id
_entity.type
_entity.pdbx_description
1 polymer ?
#
loop_
_entity_poly.entity_id
_entity_poly.type
_entity_poly.pdbx_seq_one_letter_code
_entity_poly.pdbx_strand_id
1 'polypeptide(L)'
;MVTPAMDIYSFGMCALETAALEIQGNGDSGSHVTEEHIVRTVESLEEPRQKDFIYRCINKDPAKRPTARELLFHPLLFEVHSLKLLAAHTLVNTTANISETITDEVVCGAGGAGGAGGALAWCVRAGQRCELAARDLQPHAEKLEKFVEDVK
;
A
#
# COMPACT_ATOMS: atom_id res chain seq x y z
N MET A 1 32.18 -10.76 -4.09
CA MET A 1 31.76 -9.40 -4.49
C MET A 1 30.33 -9.21 -4.04
N VAL A 2 29.99 -8.07 -3.43
CA VAL A 2 28.62 -7.72 -3.06
C VAL A 2 27.87 -7.31 -4.34
N THR A 3 26.63 -7.78 -4.51
CA THR A 3 25.81 -7.46 -5.69
C THR A 3 24.43 -6.98 -5.24
N PRO A 4 23.73 -6.14 -6.02
CA PRO A 4 22.36 -5.74 -5.70
C PRO A 4 21.41 -6.92 -5.47
N ALA A 5 21.63 -8.05 -6.15
CA ALA A 5 20.84 -9.27 -5.94
C ALA A 5 21.04 -9.88 -4.55
N MET A 6 22.18 -9.64 -3.88
CA MET A 6 22.37 -10.02 -2.47
C MET A 6 21.55 -9.12 -1.54
N ASP A 7 21.47 -7.81 -1.82
CA ASP A 7 20.64 -6.89 -1.06
C ASP A 7 19.15 -7.27 -1.14
N ILE A 8 18.69 -7.71 -2.33
CA ILE A 8 17.33 -8.23 -2.53
C ILE A 8 17.06 -9.48 -1.69
N TYR A 9 18.03 -10.38 -1.56
CA TYR A 9 17.89 -11.57 -0.74
C TYR A 9 17.80 -11.22 0.75
N SER A 10 18.72 -10.38 1.23
CA SER A 10 18.71 -9.90 2.62
C SER A 10 17.41 -9.17 2.93
N PHE A 11 16.93 -8.33 2.02
CA PHE A 11 15.62 -7.68 2.12
C PHE A 11 14.48 -8.70 2.21
N GLY A 12 14.48 -9.74 1.36
CA GLY A 12 13.48 -10.82 1.43
C GLY A 12 13.47 -11.55 2.77
N MET A 13 14.64 -11.84 3.34
CA MET A 13 14.76 -12.46 4.66
C MET A 13 14.22 -11.55 5.78
N CYS A 14 14.56 -10.25 5.76
CA CYS A 14 14.02 -9.29 6.72
C CYS A 14 12.51 -9.11 6.57
N ALA A 15 12.00 -9.08 5.33
CA ALA A 15 10.57 -8.99 5.05
C ALA A 15 9.83 -10.22 5.55
N LEU A 16 10.42 -11.42 5.43
CA LEU A 16 9.86 -12.66 5.96
C LEU A 16 9.79 -12.64 7.49
N GLU A 17 10.87 -12.22 8.15
CA GLU A 17 10.92 -12.07 9.61
C GLU A 17 9.86 -11.07 10.11
N THR A 18 9.72 -9.94 9.42
CA THR A 18 8.69 -8.93 9.74
C THR A 18 7.28 -9.47 9.53
N ALA A 19 7.07 -10.27 8.48
CA ALA A 19 5.77 -10.85 8.13
C ALA A 19 5.32 -11.95 9.10
N ALA A 20 6.25 -12.80 9.52
CA ALA A 20 5.97 -13.95 10.37
C ALA A 20 6.15 -13.68 11.87
N LEU A 21 6.63 -12.48 12.23
CA LEU A 21 7.05 -12.05 13.58
C LEU A 21 8.22 -12.85 14.17
N GLU A 22 8.47 -14.07 13.69
CA GLU A 22 9.64 -14.87 13.99
C GLU A 22 9.83 -15.96 12.92
N ILE A 23 11.08 -16.22 12.51
CA ILE A 23 11.41 -17.43 11.74
C ILE A 23 11.72 -18.53 12.74
N GLN A 24 11.04 -19.68 12.64
CA GLN A 24 11.26 -20.79 13.57
C GLN A 24 12.75 -21.18 13.61
N GLY A 25 13.32 -21.18 14.81
CA GLY A 25 14.73 -21.48 15.02
C GLY A 25 15.66 -20.26 15.00
N ASN A 26 15.19 -19.05 14.72
CA ASN A 26 15.94 -17.80 14.95
C ASN A 26 15.89 -17.41 16.45
N GLY A 27 16.82 -16.58 16.94
CA GLY A 27 16.76 -16.04 18.32
C GLY A 27 17.07 -17.04 19.46
N ASP A 28 16.13 -17.20 20.40
CA ASP A 28 16.32 -17.82 21.74
C ASP A 28 16.53 -19.35 21.69
N SER A 29 16.20 -19.97 20.56
CA SER A 29 16.44 -21.41 20.31
C SER A 29 17.90 -21.75 20.00
N GLY A 30 18.74 -20.74 19.68
CA GLY A 30 20.15 -20.92 19.34
C GLY A 30 20.43 -21.81 18.12
N SER A 31 19.39 -22.18 17.36
CA SER A 31 19.52 -23.06 16.21
C SER A 31 19.86 -22.26 14.96
N HIS A 32 20.57 -22.87 14.01
CA HIS A 32 20.76 -22.22 12.72
C HIS A 32 19.43 -22.19 11.95
N VAL A 33 19.12 -21.04 11.33
CA VAL A 33 18.00 -20.94 10.40
C VAL A 33 18.29 -21.83 9.19
N THR A 34 17.61 -22.96 9.08
CA THR A 34 17.74 -23.88 7.96
C THR A 34 16.80 -23.50 6.82
N GLU A 35 17.01 -24.10 5.64
CA GLU A 35 16.13 -23.86 4.50
C GLU A 35 14.70 -24.35 4.74
N GLU A 36 14.54 -25.43 5.51
CA GLU A 36 13.24 -25.97 5.91
C GLU A 36 12.49 -24.99 6.82
N HIS A 37 13.21 -24.30 7.73
CA HIS A 37 12.61 -23.25 8.56
C HIS A 37 12.09 -22.11 7.69
N ILE A 38 12.88 -21.66 6.72
CA ILE A 38 12.49 -20.59 5.80
C ILE A 38 11.23 -20.99 5.02
N VAL A 39 11.25 -22.16 4.37
CA VAL A 39 10.10 -22.64 3.57
C VAL A 39 8.84 -22.76 4.43
N ARG A 40 8.95 -23.36 5.63
CA ARG A 40 7.82 -23.51 6.54
C ARG A 40 7.26 -22.15 6.97
N THR A 41 8.12 -21.19 7.30
CA THR A 41 7.68 -19.84 7.68
C THR A 41 7.01 -19.13 6.52
N VAL A 42 7.53 -19.21 5.28
CA VAL A 42 6.86 -18.64 4.12
C VAL A 42 5.50 -19.30 3.89
N GLU A 43 5.40 -20.62 4.02
CA GLU A 43 4.13 -21.33 3.86
C GLU A 43 3.10 -21.05 4.96
N SER A 44 3.55 -20.57 6.12
CA SER A 44 2.66 -20.17 7.22
C SER A 44 1.94 -18.85 7.00
N LEU A 45 2.43 -18.01 6.07
CA LEU A 45 1.82 -16.72 5.77
C LEU A 45 0.42 -16.90 5.16
N GLU A 46 -0.53 -16.02 5.51
CA GLU A 46 -1.91 -16.12 5.03
C GLU A 46 -2.08 -15.54 3.61
N GLU A 47 -1.41 -14.44 3.30
CA GLU A 47 -1.58 -13.69 2.06
C GLU A 47 -0.73 -14.28 0.91
N PRO A 48 -1.35 -14.81 -0.17
CA PRO A 48 -0.62 -15.41 -1.29
C PRO A 48 0.35 -14.46 -1.99
N ARG A 49 0.00 -13.17 -2.09
CA ARG A 49 0.88 -12.16 -2.71
C ARG A 49 2.13 -11.90 -1.88
N GLN A 50 2.04 -12.08 -0.56
CA GLN A 50 3.17 -11.96 0.35
C GLN A 50 4.11 -13.15 0.17
N LYS A 51 3.58 -14.37 0.07
CA LYS A 51 4.37 -15.56 -0.26
C LYS A 51 5.13 -15.41 -1.58
N ASP A 52 4.44 -15.01 -2.66
CA ASP A 52 5.05 -14.80 -3.98
C ASP A 52 6.17 -13.76 -3.93
N PHE A 53 5.93 -12.64 -3.23
CA PHE A 53 6.94 -11.59 -3.04
C PHE A 53 8.18 -12.11 -2.34
N ILE A 54 8.02 -12.80 -1.20
CA ILE A 54 9.15 -13.34 -0.44
C ILE A 54 9.92 -14.36 -1.29
N TYR A 55 9.25 -15.33 -1.90
CA TYR A 55 9.91 -16.36 -2.72
C TYR A 55 10.73 -15.80 -3.87
N ARG A 56 10.28 -14.71 -4.51
CA ARG A 56 11.05 -14.01 -5.54
C ARG A 56 12.34 -13.40 -4.99
N CYS A 57 12.27 -12.80 -3.80
CA CYS A 57 13.42 -12.17 -3.16
C CYS A 57 14.45 -13.20 -2.67
N ILE A 58 14.00 -14.29 -2.03
CA ILE A 58 14.87 -15.31 -1.42
C ILE A 58 15.31 -16.42 -2.39
N ASN A 59 15.13 -16.23 -3.70
CA ASN A 59 15.53 -17.23 -4.70
C ASN A 59 17.02 -17.56 -4.57
N LYS A 60 17.40 -18.84 -4.59
CA LYS A 60 18.81 -19.25 -4.44
C LYS A 60 19.67 -18.76 -5.60
N ASP A 61 19.09 -18.67 -6.79
CA ASP A 61 19.77 -18.18 -7.99
C ASP A 61 19.72 -16.64 -8.04
N PRO A 62 20.86 -15.92 -7.89
CA PRO A 62 20.88 -14.46 -7.90
C PRO A 62 20.42 -13.87 -9.23
N ALA A 63 20.56 -14.59 -10.35
CA ALA A 63 20.15 -14.12 -11.67
C ALA A 63 18.62 -14.17 -11.87
N LYS A 64 17.91 -14.94 -11.04
CA LYS A 64 16.44 -15.04 -11.06
C LYS A 64 15.76 -14.11 -10.07
N ARG A 65 16.52 -13.42 -9.22
CA ARG A 65 15.96 -12.42 -8.30
C ARG A 65 15.56 -11.17 -9.08
N PRO A 66 14.39 -10.58 -8.79
CA PRO A 66 14.00 -9.32 -9.41
C PRO A 66 14.94 -8.19 -8.98
N THR A 67 15.08 -7.19 -9.82
CA THR A 67 15.71 -5.93 -9.45
C THR A 67 14.84 -5.17 -8.45
N ALA A 68 15.43 -4.26 -7.68
CA ALA A 68 14.68 -3.39 -6.76
C ALA A 68 13.55 -2.63 -7.49
N ARG A 69 13.80 -2.18 -8.73
CA ARG A 69 12.79 -1.53 -9.56
C ARG A 69 11.62 -2.47 -9.85
N GLU A 70 11.86 -3.68 -10.33
CA GLU A 70 10.80 -4.65 -10.60
C GLU A 70 10.02 -5.03 -9.33
N LEU A 71 10.72 -5.11 -8.20
CA LEU A 71 10.14 -5.41 -6.91
C LEU A 71 9.19 -4.31 -6.43
N LEU A 72 9.53 -3.03 -6.64
CA LEU A 72 8.63 -1.90 -6.38
C LEU A 72 7.32 -2.00 -7.17
N PHE A 73 7.34 -2.63 -8.35
CA PHE A 73 6.16 -2.90 -9.17
C PHE A 73 5.44 -4.21 -8.82
N HIS A 74 5.88 -4.91 -7.78
CA HIS A 74 5.20 -6.11 -7.33
C HIS A 74 3.79 -5.76 -6.82
N PRO A 75 2.75 -6.53 -7.17
CA PRO A 75 1.38 -6.23 -6.75
C PRO A 75 1.21 -6.06 -5.24
N LEU A 76 2.00 -6.77 -4.43
CA LEU A 76 2.02 -6.60 -2.96
C LEU A 76 2.33 -5.16 -2.53
N LEU A 77 3.30 -4.50 -3.16
CA LEU A 77 3.68 -3.11 -2.88
C LEU A 77 2.85 -2.10 -3.68
N PHE A 78 2.26 -2.56 -4.79
CA PHE A 78 1.23 -1.84 -5.52
C PHE A 78 -0.11 -1.95 -4.81
N GLU A 79 -0.20 -1.34 -3.62
CA GLU A 79 -1.48 -0.93 -3.08
C GLU A 79 -1.92 0.31 -3.87
N VAL A 80 -2.79 0.09 -4.86
CA VAL A 80 -3.51 1.21 -5.48
C VAL A 80 -4.31 1.85 -4.36
N HIS A 81 -3.96 3.10 -4.03
CA HIS A 81 -4.68 3.87 -3.02
C HIS A 81 -6.16 3.74 -3.35
N SER A 82 -6.96 3.31 -2.37
CA SER A 82 -8.39 3.14 -2.61
C SER A 82 -8.93 4.42 -3.24
N LEU A 83 -9.90 4.31 -4.15
CA LEU A 83 -10.49 5.48 -4.79
C LEU A 83 -10.96 6.51 -3.74
N LYS A 84 -11.34 6.02 -2.53
CA LYS A 84 -11.66 6.82 -1.35
C LYS A 84 -10.47 7.61 -0.81
N LEU A 85 -9.29 7.00 -0.69
CA LEU A 85 -8.07 7.67 -0.24
C LEU A 85 -7.62 8.73 -1.25
N LEU A 86 -7.71 8.42 -2.56
CA LEU A 86 -7.45 9.41 -3.61
C LEU A 86 -8.45 10.57 -3.57
N ALA A 87 -9.76 10.28 -3.44
CA ALA A 87 -10.80 11.29 -3.29
C ALA A 87 -10.56 12.17 -2.05
N ALA A 88 -10.15 11.56 -0.93
CA ALA A 88 -9.88 12.29 0.29
C ALA A 88 -8.59 13.13 0.21
N HIS A 89 -7.54 12.64 -0.44
CA HIS A 89 -6.34 13.44 -0.72
C HIS A 89 -6.68 14.66 -1.61
N THR A 90 -7.49 14.47 -2.66
CA THR A 90 -7.99 15.58 -3.48
C THR A 90 -8.80 16.56 -2.64
N LEU A 91 -9.68 16.09 -1.76
CA LEU A 91 -10.42 16.95 -0.85
C LEU A 91 -9.50 17.76 0.05
N VAL A 92 -8.58 17.12 0.77
CA VAL A 92 -7.65 17.78 1.70
C VAL A 92 -6.80 18.84 1.00
N ASN A 93 -6.24 18.51 -0.16
CA ASN A 93 -5.38 19.44 -0.89
C ASN A 93 -6.18 20.63 -1.48
N THR A 94 -7.44 20.41 -1.81
CA THR A 94 -8.35 21.46 -2.29
C THR A 94 -8.91 22.30 -1.14
N THR A 95 -9.18 21.71 0.04
CA THR A 95 -9.74 22.40 1.22
C THR A 95 -8.69 23.06 2.10
N ALA A 96 -7.41 22.63 2.06
CA ALA A 96 -6.31 23.24 2.82
C ALA A 96 -6.07 24.73 2.47
N ASN A 97 -6.67 25.24 1.40
CA ASN A 97 -6.63 26.66 1.03
C ASN A 97 -7.79 27.49 1.62
N ILE A 98 -8.65 26.93 2.49
CA ILE A 98 -9.79 27.62 3.10
C ILE A 98 -9.82 27.35 4.61
N SER A 99 -9.64 28.41 5.41
CA SER A 99 -9.67 28.40 6.86
C SER A 99 -11.04 27.98 7.42
N GLU A 100 -11.01 27.07 8.40
CA GLU A 100 -11.92 26.90 9.56
C GLU A 100 -13.44 26.91 9.37
N THR A 101 -13.96 26.85 8.15
CA THR A 101 -15.40 26.68 7.93
C THR A 101 -15.63 25.68 6.83
N ILE A 102 -15.98 24.46 7.21
CA ILE A 102 -16.69 23.53 6.34
C ILE A 102 -18.08 24.13 6.14
N THR A 103 -18.20 25.14 5.29
CA THR A 103 -19.47 25.52 4.71
C THR A 103 -19.70 24.68 3.46
N ASP A 104 -20.94 24.24 3.28
CA ASP A 104 -21.45 23.41 2.18
C ASP A 104 -21.11 23.93 0.76
N GLU A 105 -20.58 25.15 0.69
CA GLU A 105 -20.23 25.87 -0.53
C GLU A 105 -18.81 25.61 -1.08
N VAL A 106 -17.93 24.90 -0.38
CA VAL A 106 -16.59 24.53 -0.91
C VAL A 106 -16.65 23.37 -1.91
N VAL A 107 -17.79 22.67 -2.03
CA VAL A 107 -18.04 21.72 -3.15
C VAL A 107 -18.08 22.42 -4.53
N CYS A 108 -18.13 23.76 -4.57
CA CYS A 108 -18.27 24.52 -5.81
C CYS A 108 -16.97 25.18 -6.33
N GLY A 109 -15.86 25.18 -5.60
CA GLY A 109 -14.86 26.24 -5.76
C GLY A 109 -13.60 25.96 -6.58
N ALA A 110 -13.05 24.73 -6.61
CA ALA A 110 -11.65 24.58 -7.03
C ALA A 110 -11.42 23.40 -7.97
N GLY A 111 -11.40 23.74 -9.27
CA GLY A 111 -10.35 23.25 -10.17
C GLY A 111 -10.70 22.08 -11.10
N GLY A 112 -11.55 22.33 -12.10
CA GLY A 112 -11.47 21.63 -13.38
C GLY A 112 -12.58 20.62 -13.71
N ALA A 113 -13.56 21.11 -14.48
CA ALA A 113 -14.57 20.39 -15.26
C ALA A 113 -15.70 19.63 -14.52
N GLY A 114 -16.70 20.40 -14.06
CA GLY A 114 -18.09 19.93 -13.97
C GLY A 114 -18.78 20.33 -12.67
N GLY A 115 -19.87 21.10 -12.77
CA GLY A 115 -20.55 21.77 -11.66
C GLY A 115 -21.02 20.87 -10.51
N ALA A 116 -21.39 21.52 -9.40
CA ALA A 116 -22.06 21.02 -8.20
C ALA A 116 -22.34 19.49 -8.19
N GLY A 117 -21.32 18.68 -7.92
CA GLY A 117 -21.41 17.22 -7.96
C GLY A 117 -20.33 16.49 -8.76
N GLY A 118 -19.31 17.19 -9.26
CA GLY A 118 -18.16 16.57 -9.95
C GLY A 118 -17.43 15.52 -9.11
N ALA A 119 -16.94 14.47 -9.78
CA ALA A 119 -16.17 13.40 -9.16
C ALA A 119 -14.85 13.94 -8.57
N LEU A 120 -14.58 13.64 -7.30
CA LEU A 120 -13.32 13.95 -6.61
C LEU A 120 -12.17 13.06 -7.10
N ALA A 121 -12.50 11.81 -7.43
CA ALA A 121 -11.60 10.85 -8.02
C ALA A 121 -12.38 9.89 -8.90
N TRP A 122 -11.73 9.39 -9.94
CA TRP A 122 -12.29 8.35 -10.80
C TRP A 122 -11.24 7.31 -11.16
N CYS A 123 -11.69 6.09 -11.43
CA CYS A 123 -10.87 5.04 -12.04
C CYS A 123 -11.68 4.23 -13.04
N VAL A 124 -11.01 3.49 -13.92
CA VAL A 124 -11.66 2.56 -14.84
C VAL A 124 -11.42 1.14 -14.34
N ARG A 125 -12.50 0.43 -14.01
CA ARG A 125 -12.48 -0.96 -13.57
C ARG A 125 -13.27 -1.80 -14.56
N ALA A 126 -12.61 -2.78 -15.19
CA ALA A 126 -13.23 -3.65 -16.19
C ALA A 126 -13.97 -2.88 -17.33
N GLY A 127 -13.40 -1.78 -17.79
CA GLY A 127 -14.00 -0.93 -18.85
C GLY A 127 -15.13 -0.01 -18.39
N GLN A 128 -15.53 -0.07 -17.12
CA GLN A 128 -16.51 0.85 -16.53
C GLN A 128 -15.79 1.96 -15.75
N ARG A 129 -16.25 3.20 -15.94
CA ARG A 129 -15.77 4.36 -15.19
C ARG A 129 -16.48 4.40 -13.84
N CYS A 130 -15.72 4.28 -12.77
CA CYS A 130 -16.17 4.42 -11.39
C CYS A 130 -15.74 5.78 -10.87
N GLU A 131 -16.69 6.55 -10.34
CA GLU A 131 -16.47 7.89 -9.82
C GLU A 131 -16.85 7.94 -8.34
N LEU A 132 -16.10 8.71 -7.55
CA LEU A 132 -16.47 9.06 -6.18
C LEU A 132 -16.63 10.57 -6.06
N ALA A 133 -17.83 11.00 -5.65
CA ALA A 133 -18.11 12.38 -5.31
C ALA A 133 -18.05 12.59 -3.79
N ALA A 134 -18.04 13.86 -3.35
CA ALA A 134 -18.00 14.21 -1.93
C ALA A 134 -19.16 13.59 -1.13
N ARG A 135 -20.33 13.44 -1.75
CA ARG A 135 -21.53 12.81 -1.16
C ARG A 135 -21.39 11.31 -0.89
N ASP A 136 -20.49 10.62 -1.60
CA ASP A 136 -20.30 9.17 -1.48
C ASP A 136 -19.35 8.82 -0.33
N LEU A 137 -18.65 9.82 0.21
CA LEU A 137 -17.89 9.74 1.44
C LEU A 137 -18.89 9.94 2.60
N GLN A 138 -19.32 8.83 3.20
CA GLN A 138 -20.34 8.83 4.25
C GLN A 138 -20.06 9.86 5.36
N PRO A 139 -21.11 10.55 5.88
CA PRO A 139 -20.95 11.60 6.86
C PRO A 139 -20.78 10.97 8.24
N HIS A 140 -19.54 10.90 8.71
CA HIS A 140 -19.30 11.19 10.11
C HIS A 140 -18.33 12.35 10.09
N ALA A 141 -18.83 13.57 10.31
CA ALA A 141 -17.99 14.76 10.37
C ALA A 141 -16.79 14.54 11.32
N GLU A 142 -17.01 13.85 12.45
CA GLU A 142 -15.97 13.43 13.39
C GLU A 142 -14.93 12.46 12.80
N LYS A 143 -15.33 11.58 11.86
CA LYS A 143 -14.39 10.68 11.18
C LYS A 143 -13.67 11.38 10.05
N LEU A 144 -14.30 12.34 9.37
CA LEU A 144 -13.65 13.06 8.28
C LEU A 144 -12.60 14.03 8.82
N GLU A 145 -12.90 14.79 9.88
CA GLU A 145 -11.91 15.63 10.56
C GLU A 145 -10.72 14.80 11.07
N LYS A 146 -11.00 13.72 11.81
CA LYS A 146 -9.97 12.79 12.28
C LYS A 146 -9.18 12.15 11.12
N PHE A 147 -9.86 11.76 10.04
CA PHE A 147 -9.21 11.19 8.87
C PHE A 147 -8.32 12.21 8.15
N VAL A 148 -8.75 13.47 8.07
CA VAL A 148 -7.97 14.57 7.48
C VAL A 148 -6.75 14.90 8.35
N GLU A 149 -6.88 14.82 9.68
CA GLU A 149 -5.74 14.91 10.60
C GLU A 149 -4.77 13.72 10.45
N ASP A 150 -5.27 12.49 10.38
CA ASP A 150 -4.45 11.28 10.24
C ASP A 150 -3.67 11.22 8.89
N VAL A 151 -4.12 11.95 7.87
CA VAL A 151 -3.53 11.98 6.52
C VAL A 151 -2.59 13.19 6.29
N LYS A 152 -2.60 14.18 7.19
CA LYS A 152 -1.74 15.38 7.12
C LYS A 152 -0.31 15.07 7.56
#